data_AF-A0A151ELY8-F1
#
_entry.id   AF-A0A151ELY8-F1
#
_cell.length_a   1.000
_cell.length_b   1.000
_cell.length_c   1.000
_cell.angle_alpha   90.00
_cell.angle_beta   90.00
_cell.angle_gamma   90.00
#
_symmetry.space_group_name_H-M   'P 1'
#
loop_
_entity.id
_entity.type
_entity.pdbx_description
1 polymer ?
#
loop_
_entity_poly.entity_id
_entity_poly.type
_entity_poly.pdbx_seq_one_letter_code
_entity_poly.pdbx_strand_id
1 'polypeptide(L)' 'MAEKLLQHKHCRNCNKAILPDLKFCDDKCEGEHKEMMRKKRNQLLLLMVFAIILMLITVIPVYFSP' A
#
# COMPACT_ATOMS: atom_id res chain seq x y z
N MET A 1 5.09 42.47 -7.93
CA MET A 1 4.77 41.47 -8.97
C MET A 1 4.96 40.12 -8.30
N ALA A 2 3.88 39.52 -7.80
CA ALA A 2 3.97 38.25 -7.08
C ALA A 2 4.14 37.16 -8.14
N GLU A 3 5.39 36.87 -8.51
CA GLU A 3 5.73 35.67 -9.26
C GLU A 3 5.22 34.49 -8.45
N LYS A 4 4.07 33.94 -8.88
CA LYS A 4 3.56 32.67 -8.40
C LYS A 4 4.65 31.65 -8.73
N LEU A 5 5.54 31.40 -7.77
CA LEU A 5 6.38 30.21 -7.72
C LEU A 5 5.41 29.04 -7.81
N LEU A 6 5.15 28.60 -9.04
CA LEU A 6 4.40 27.40 -9.35
C LEU A 6 5.08 26.30 -8.54
N GLN A 7 4.46 25.90 -7.43
CA GLN A 7 5.01 24.84 -6.60
C GLN A 7 4.95 23.56 -7.41
N HIS A 8 6.04 23.27 -8.11
CA HIS A 8 6.23 22.00 -8.79
C HIS A 8 6.31 20.94 -7.68
N LYS A 9 5.32 20.05 -7.61
CA LYS A 9 5.46 18.85 -6.78
C LYS A 9 6.36 17.89 -7.54
N HIS A 10 7.16 17.09 -6.83
CA HIS A 10 7.90 16.00 -7.43
C HIS A 10 7.08 14.71 -7.28
N CYS A 11 6.98 13.91 -8.34
CA CYS A 11 6.34 12.60 -8.25
C CYS A 11 7.09 11.71 -7.23
N ARG A 12 6.36 11.12 -6.29
CA ARG A 12 6.91 10.26 -5.22
C ARG A 12 7.64 9.01 -5.72
N ASN A 13 7.48 8.66 -7.00
CA ASN A 13 8.08 7.48 -7.64
C ASN A 13 9.27 7.82 -8.57
N CYS A 14 9.25 8.97 -9.26
CA CYS A 14 10.22 9.26 -10.34
C CYS A 14 10.88 10.66 -10.25
N ASN A 15 10.59 11.46 -9.22
CA ASN A 15 11.13 12.81 -9.02
C ASN A 15 10.93 13.81 -10.18
N LYS A 16 10.17 13.47 -11.22
CA LYS A 16 9.84 14.41 -12.30
C LYS A 16 8.93 15.52 -11.77
N ALA A 17 9.18 16.75 -12.22
CA ALA A 17 8.39 17.93 -11.87
C ALA A 17 6.98 17.78 -12.45
N ILE A 18 5.97 17.80 -11.56
CA ILE A 18 4.55 17.69 -11.88
C ILE A 18 3.83 18.96 -11.41
N LEU A 19 2.73 19.29 -12.10
CA LEU A 19 1.84 20.36 -11.64
C LEU A 19 1.27 19.99 -10.26
N PRO A 20 1.04 20.98 -9.37
CA PRO A 20 0.59 20.75 -8.00
C PRO A 20 -0.75 20.02 -7.86
N ASP A 21 -1.51 19.94 -8.96
CA ASP A 21 -2.81 19.28 -9.08
C ASP A 21 -2.71 17.76 -9.22
N LEU A 22 -1.60 17.26 -9.79
CA LEU A 22 -1.40 15.83 -10.02
C LEU A 22 -0.57 15.18 -8.91
N LYS A 23 -0.94 13.95 -8.52
CA LYS A 23 -0.25 13.15 -7.48
C LYS A 23 0.87 12.27 -8.05
N PHE A 24 0.82 11.98 -9.35
CA PHE A 24 1.75 11.09 -10.05
C PHE A 24 2.18 11.71 -11.38
N CYS A 25 3.39 11.37 -11.83
CA CYS A 25 3.99 11.85 -13.10
C CYS A 25 3.30 11.31 -14.35
N ASP A 26 2.74 10.11 -14.27
CA ASP A 26 2.24 9.35 -15.41
C ASP A 26 1.38 8.19 -14.88
N ASP A 27 0.44 7.67 -15.67
CA ASP A 27 -0.38 6.49 -15.35
C ASP A 27 0.47 5.28 -14.95
N LYS A 28 1.71 5.20 -15.48
CA LYS A 28 2.67 4.16 -15.10
C LYS A 28 3.04 4.23 -13.61
N CYS A 29 3.29 5.42 -13.07
CA CYS A 29 3.61 5.61 -11.64
C CYS A 29 2.42 5.37 -10.73
N GLU A 30 1.21 5.73 -11.17
CA GLU A 30 -0.01 5.43 -10.43
C GLU A 30 -0.28 3.93 -10.41
N GLY A 31 -0.10 3.25 -11.55
CA GLY A 31 -0.19 1.80 -11.69
C GLY A 31 0.75 1.05 -10.75
N GLU A 32 2.04 1.39 -10.76
CA GLU A 32 3.03 0.74 -9.88
C GLU A 32 2.73 0.97 -8.39
N HIS A 33 2.33 2.18 -8.02
CA HIS A 33 1.97 2.48 -6.63
C HIS A 33 0.70 1.72 -6.20
N LYS A 34 -0.30 1.62 -7.09
CA LYS A 34 -1.54 0.89 -6.85
C LYS A 34 -1.31 -0.62 -6.78
N GLU A 35 -0.42 -1.15 -7.61
CA GLU A 35 0.02 -2.55 -7.54
C GLU A 35 0.82 -2.83 -6.26
N MET A 36 1.73 -1.94 -5.87
CA MET A 36 2.47 -2.07 -4.61
C MET A 36 1.52 -2.06 -3.41
N MET A 37 0.55 -1.16 -3.40
CA MET A 37 -0.46 -1.08 -2.34
C MET A 37 -1.37 -2.33 -2.31
N ARG A 38 -1.75 -2.86 -3.49
CA ARG A 38 -2.50 -4.13 -3.58
C ARG A 38 -1.70 -5.30 -3.04
N LYS A 39 -0.40 -5.41 -3.40
CA LYS A 39 0.49 -6.46 -2.89
C LYS A 39 0.64 -6.40 -1.38
N LYS A 40 0.85 -5.20 -0.80
CA LYS A 40 0.92 -5.02 0.65
C LYS A 40 -0.38 -5.41 1.34
N ARG A 41 -1.53 -5.03 0.78
CA ARG A 41 -2.85 -5.40 1.33
C ARG A 41 -3.07 -6.91 1.31
N ASN A 42 -2.68 -7.57 0.22
CA ASN A 42 -2.80 -9.02 0.11
C ASN A 42 -1.84 -9.75 1.06
N GLN A 43 -0.62 -9.24 1.27
CA GLN A 43 0.31 -9.79 2.28
C GLN A 43 -0.25 -9.67 3.69
N LEU A 44 -0.82 -8.51 4.05
CA LEU A 44 -1.49 -8.31 5.34
C LEU A 44 -2.68 -9.26 5.53
N LEU A 45 -3.51 -9.43 4.50
CA LEU A 45 -4.64 -10.37 4.54
C LEU A 45 -4.18 -11.82 4.70
N LEU A 46 -3.14 -12.24 3.97
CA LEU A 46 -2.57 -13.57 4.09
C LEU A 46 -2.04 -13.83 5.51
N LEU A 47 -1.33 -12.86 6.09
CA LEU A 47 -0.79 -12.99 7.44
C LEU A 47 -1.91 -13.06 8.48
N MET A 48 -2.98 -12.28 8.32
CA MET A 48 -4.15 -12.32 9.19
C MET A 48 -4.87 -13.68 9.12
N VAL A 49 -5.09 -14.22 7.91
CA VAL A 49 -5.70 -15.54 7.71
C VAL A 49 -4.82 -16.63 8.34
N PHE A 50 -3.50 -16.55 8.14
CA PHE A 50 -2.55 -17.49 8.71
C PHE A 50 -2.59 -17.47 10.25
N ALA A 51 -2.63 -16.28 10.86
CA ALA A 51 -2.75 -16.13 12.31
C ALA A 51 -4.04 -16.77 12.86
N ILE A 52 -5.17 -16.59 12.17
CA ILE A 52 -6.46 -17.21 12.55
C ILE A 52 -6.37 -18.74 12.45
N ILE A 53 -5.79 -19.27 11.37
CA ILE A 53 -5.61 -20.72 11.20
C ILE A 53 -4.75 -21.30 12.31
N LEU A 54 -3.62 -20.67 12.66
CA LEU A 54 -2.78 -21.10 13.77
C LEU A 54 -3.51 -21.09 15.12
N MET A 55 -4.35 -20.07 15.36
CA MET A 55 -5.18 -20.01 16.56
C MET A 55 -6.17 -21.18 16.61
N LEU A 56 -6.83 -21.52 15.50
CA LEU A 56 -7.74 -22.65 15.45
C LEU A 56 -7.03 -23.99 15.65
N ILE A 57 -5.87 -24.18 15.01
CA ILE A 57 -5.07 -25.41 15.13
C ILE A 57 -4.58 -25.63 16.55
N THR A 58 -4.32 -24.57 17.32
CA THR A 58 -3.84 -24.71 18.71
C THR A 58 -5.00 -24.83 19.70
N VAL A 59 -6.09 -24.08 19.52
CA VAL A 59 -7.22 -24.06 20.45
C VAL A 59 -8.10 -25.31 20.32
N ILE A 60 -8.36 -25.81 19.12
CA ILE A 60 -9.22 -26.99 18.90
C ILE A 60 -8.69 -28.26 19.60
N PRO A 61 -7.41 -28.67 19.46
CA PRO A 61 -6.91 -29.85 20.15
C PRO A 61 -6.76 -29.63 21.65
N VAL A 62 -6.48 -28.41 22.13
CA VAL A 62 -6.48 -28.09 23.56
C VAL A 62 -7.87 -28.29 24.16
N TYR A 63 -8.93 -27.94 23.44
CA TYR A 63 -10.30 -28.15 23.91
C TYR A 63 -10.76 -29.61 23.81
N PHE A 64 -10.20 -30.38 22.87
CA PHE A 64 -10.56 -31.78 22.62
C PHE A 64 -9.74 -32.79 23.44
N SER A 65 -8.68 -32.34 24.12
CA SER A 65 -7.90 -33.13 25.07
C SER A 65 -8.26 -32.72 26.51
N PRO A 66 -9.44 -33.12 27.05
CA PRO A 66 -9.71 -32.96 28.47
C PRO A 66 -8.76 -33.79 29.34
#